data_AF-A0A952AEJ6-F1
#
_entry.id   AF-A0A952AEJ6-F1
#
_cell.length_a   1.000
_cell.length_b   1.000
_cell.length_c   1.000
_cell.angle_alpha   90.00
_cell.angle_beta   90.00
_cell.angle_gamma   90.00
#
_symmetry.space_group_name_H-M   'P 1'
#
loop_
_entity.id
_entity.type
_entity.pdbx_description
1 polymer ?
#
loop_
_entity_poly.entity_id
_entity_poly.type
_entity_poly.pdbx_seq_one_letter_code
_entity_poly.pdbx_strand_id
1 'polypeptide(L)' 'MEKAKSKGKYYMLFIFWLAVIIFLLATPAFRQWFWLALPGTCTYLAYSLDLIE' A
#
# COMPACT_ATOMS: atom_id res chain seq x y z
N MET A 1 8.64 27.58 2.64
CA MET A 1 7.79 26.72 3.49
C MET A 1 7.73 25.37 2.81
N GLU A 2 8.61 24.47 3.22
CA GLU A 2 8.70 23.11 2.69
C GLU A 2 7.38 22.42 3.00
N LYS A 3 6.57 22.18 1.96
CA LYS A 3 5.26 21.54 2.08
C LYS A 3 5.48 20.27 2.87
N ALA A 4 4.95 20.23 4.08
CA ALA A 4 4.64 18.98 4.77
C ALA A 4 3.63 18.24 3.88
N LYS A 5 4.12 17.61 2.80
CA LYS A 5 3.35 16.81 1.86
C LYS A 5 2.65 15.78 2.73
N SER A 6 1.32 15.81 2.74
CA SER A 6 0.47 15.13 3.72
C SER A 6 0.72 13.60 3.73
N LYS A 7 1.77 13.16 4.42
CA LYS A 7 2.24 11.77 4.45
C LYS A 7 1.21 10.84 5.08
N GLY A 8 0.41 11.38 6.01
CA GLY A 8 -0.64 10.63 6.71
C GLY A 8 -1.70 10.05 5.77
N LYS A 9 -2.03 10.74 4.67
CA LYS A 9 -3.06 10.27 3.74
C LYS A 9 -2.58 9.07 2.92
N TYR A 10 -1.32 9.07 2.49
CA TYR A 10 -0.71 7.94 1.77
C TYR A 10 -0.39 6.77 2.69
N TYR A 11 -0.02 7.04 3.94
CA TYR A 11 0.21 6.02 4.96
C TYR A 11 -1.07 5.25 5.31
N MET A 12 -2.21 5.95 5.39
CA MET A 12 -3.51 5.31 5.61
C MET A 12 -3.93 4.41 4.43
N LEU A 13 -3.67 4.86 3.20
CA LEU A 13 -3.89 4.06 1.99
C LEU A 13 -2.95 2.83 1.95
N PHE A 14 -1.70 2.99 2.38
CA PHE A 14 -0.75 1.88 2.51
C PHE A 14 -1.23 0.83 3.51
N ILE A 15 -1.67 1.23 4.72
CA ILE A 15 -2.19 0.29 5.72
C ILE A 15 -3.44 -0.43 5.21
N PHE A 16 -4.34 0.28 4.52
CA PHE A 16 -5.51 -0.33 3.90
C PHE A 16 -5.12 -1.42 2.88
N TRP A 17 -4.20 -1.11 1.97
CA TRP A 17 -3.69 -2.07 0.98
C TRP A 17 -2.91 -3.23 1.61
N LEU A 18 -2.16 -2.98 2.68
CA LEU A 18 -1.45 -4.01 3.44
C LEU A 18 -2.44 -4.98 4.09
N ALA A 19 -3.53 -4.48 4.69
CA ALA A 19 -4.59 -5.32 5.25
C ALA A 19 -5.25 -6.19 4.16
N VAL A 20 -5.48 -5.63 2.97
CA VAL A 20 -5.99 -6.38 1.81
C VAL A 20 -5.02 -7.49 1.39
N ILE A 21 -3.71 -7.21 1.31
CA ILE A 21 -2.70 -8.24 1.01
C ILE A 21 -2.68 -9.34 2.06
N ILE A 22 -2.74 -8.99 3.35
CA ILE A 22 -2.76 -9.99 4.43
C ILE A 22 -4.01 -10.87 4.30
N PHE A 23 -5.17 -10.29 4.02
CA PHE A 23 -6.42 -11.02 3.82
C PHE A 23 -6.34 -11.97 2.61
N LEU A 24 -5.76 -11.51 1.50
CA LEU A 24 -5.51 -12.31 0.29
C LEU A 24 -4.52 -13.45 0.54
N LEU A 25 -3.54 -13.24 1.42
CA LEU A 25 -2.54 -14.26 1.78
C LEU A 25 -3.10 -15.30 2.75
N ALA A 26 -3.96 -14.87 3.70
CA ALA A 26 -4.64 -15.75 4.63
C ALA A 26 -5.70 -16.64 3.95
N THR A 27 -6.23 -16.21 2.80
CA THR A 27 -7.28 -16.94 2.09
C THR A 27 -6.70 -17.62 0.83
N PRO A 28 -6.46 -18.95 0.85
CA PRO A 28 -5.74 -19.64 -0.23
C PRO A 28 -6.44 -19.57 -1.59
N ALA A 29 -7.77 -19.44 -1.62
CA ALA A 29 -8.55 -19.24 -2.84
C ALA A 29 -8.21 -17.93 -3.57
N PHE A 30 -7.85 -16.88 -2.81
CA PHE A 30 -7.57 -15.56 -3.34
C PHE A 30 -6.07 -15.24 -3.48
N ARG A 31 -5.19 -16.18 -3.13
CA ARG A 31 -3.74 -16.00 -3.22
C ARG A 31 -3.25 -15.64 -4.62
N GLN A 32 -3.96 -16.04 -5.67
CA GLN A 32 -3.69 -15.64 -7.06
C GLN A 32 -3.86 -14.12 -7.30
N TRP A 33 -4.77 -13.47 -6.57
CA TRP A 33 -5.03 -12.03 -6.62
C TRP A 33 -4.03 -11.22 -5.80
N PHE A 34 -3.15 -11.87 -5.03
CA PHE A 34 -2.03 -11.22 -4.34
C PHE A 34 -1.19 -10.37 -5.30
N TRP A 35 -0.97 -10.87 -6.52
CA TRP A 35 -0.25 -10.15 -7.57
C TRP A 35 -0.98 -8.87 -8.03
N LEU A 36 -2.31 -8.83 -7.96
CA LEU A 36 -3.09 -7.66 -8.30
C LEU A 36 -2.97 -6.56 -7.24
N ALA A 37 -2.80 -6.97 -5.97
CA ALA A 37 -2.71 -6.05 -4.83
C ALA A 37 -1.31 -5.57 -4.48
N LEU A 38 -0.29 -6.31 -4.95
CA LEU A 38 1.13 -5.98 -4.86
C LEU A 38 1.48 -4.57 -5.37
N PRO A 39 1.11 -4.17 -6.61
CA PRO A 39 1.47 -2.86 -7.13
C PRO A 39 0.85 -1.72 -6.32
N GLY A 40 -0.43 -1.84 -5.92
CA GLY A 40 -1.08 -0.84 -5.06
C GLY A 40 -0.34 -0.67 -3.73
N THR A 41 -0.02 -1.77 -3.06
CA THR A 41 0.71 -1.75 -1.78
C THR A 41 2.11 -1.14 -1.93
N CYS A 42 2.87 -1.52 -2.96
CA CYS A 42 4.20 -0.97 -3.24
C CYS A 42 4.17 0.50 -3.64
N THR A 43 3.18 0.95 -4.42
CA THR A 43 3.03 2.35 -4.81
C THR A 43 2.74 3.24 -3.60
N TYR A 44 1.76 2.88 -2.76
CA TYR A 44 1.45 3.68 -1.56
C TYR A 44 2.56 3.58 -0.51
N LEU A 45 3.31 2.47 -0.44
CA LEU A 45 4.53 2.36 0.36
C LEU A 45 5.61 3.33 -0.13
N ALA A 46 5.89 3.36 -1.44
CA ALA A 46 6.88 4.26 -2.03
C ALA A 46 6.52 5.74 -1.83
N TYR A 47 5.24 6.11 -2.00
CA TYR A 47 4.74 7.44 -1.68
C TYR A 47 4.83 7.77 -0.18
N SER A 48 4.62 6.77 0.69
CA SER A 48 4.72 6.96 2.14
C SER A 48 6.18 7.11 2.60
N LEU A 49 7.11 6.43 1.93
CA LEU A 49 8.55 6.48 2.16
C LEU A 49 9.24 7.66 1.46
N ASP A 50 8.50 8.49 0.71
CA ASP A 50 9.04 9.63 -0.06
C ASP A 50 10.11 9.19 -1.09
N LEU A 51 10.06 7.92 -1.53
CA LEU A 51 10.99 7.36 -2.51
C LEU A 51 10.67 7.80 -3.95
N ILE A 52 9.45 8.26 -4.18
CA ILE A 52 8.96 8.72 -5.49
C ILE A 52 8.21 10.04 -5.24
N GLU A 53 8.78 11.15 -5.70
CA GLU A 53 8.24 12.51 -5.54
C GLU A 53 7.15 12.84 -6.57
#